data_AF-A0A521RDG6-F1
#
_entry.id   AF-A0A521RDG6-F1
#
_cell.length_a   1.000
_cell.length_b   1.000
_cell.length_c   1.000
_cell.angle_alpha   90.00
_cell.angle_beta   90.00
_cell.angle_gamma   90.00
#
_symmetry.space_group_name_H-M   'P 1'
#
loop_
_entity.id
_entity.type
_entity.pdbx_description
1 polymer ?
#
loop_
_entity_poly.entity_id
_entity_poly.type
_entity_poly.pdbx_seq_one_letter_code
_entity_poly.pdbx_strand_id
1 'polypeptide(L)'
;MAFIPLRILKTRLLTNQVIAAGDFKLDLRLMQPAFEPFLFMSAVLPNSSNLICSLQFRSDDLADYHYCNFVFIQSLPESACVQIVAVADLPLSAHAGWNLIMITQTGKEKNLGRLYRDAYGVWNLESIRVKLPDQKQGPIQLVFIGGAPKSGTTWVEKIANQHPDMLATGENNLFAWPSPDGLAALMESAPPPYYSFAVQQNTPFRTQAAMCYAGRAERVLRQIAMIADVCVIADKSPAYCSSLPEIFLTLPDSKYIHCVRHPLDVAVSRFFHERNLLIDRPELSLLPQDRRLRDYVRQFENSKAKPGDMFKNIEILDLMIDSALEGCGAFSMAQKCHNIYIIKYEDLLNNYGATVRSLFQFCGLEVDDNLLEIINQHTHFAALSGGRDAGDDDPTHFFRKGIAGDHKNYMTKSQIEYARRRTLLRCEWYRTYFEAKRRKTPRKAAAQE
;
A
#
# COMPACT_ATOMS: atom_id res chain seq x y z
N MET A 1 7.57 20.85 19.87
CA MET A 1 7.82 19.40 19.77
C MET A 1 7.51 18.96 18.35
N ALA A 2 8.53 18.63 17.56
CA ALA A 2 8.31 17.93 16.30
C ALA A 2 7.80 16.50 16.61
N PHE A 3 6.96 15.93 15.75
CA PHE A 3 6.52 14.55 15.87
C PHE A 3 7.39 13.71 14.95
N ILE A 4 8.01 12.63 15.45
CA ILE A 4 8.70 11.66 14.60
C ILE A 4 7.65 10.64 14.13
N PRO A 5 7.29 10.62 12.83
CA PRO A 5 6.37 9.63 12.32
C PRO A 5 6.99 8.23 12.42
N LEU A 6 6.28 7.32 13.05
CA LEU A 6 6.61 5.90 13.06
C LEU A 6 5.55 5.14 12.28
N ARG A 7 5.99 4.29 11.35
CA ARG A 7 5.13 3.42 10.55
C ARG A 7 5.46 1.96 10.79
N ILE A 8 4.49 1.18 11.26
CA ILE A 8 4.62 -0.27 11.32
C ILE A 8 4.39 -0.82 9.92
N LEU A 9 5.41 -1.50 9.37
CA LEU A 9 5.36 -2.14 8.05
C LEU A 9 4.79 -3.56 8.13
N LYS A 10 5.20 -4.34 9.13
CA LYS A 10 4.80 -5.74 9.29
C LYS A 10 4.82 -6.18 10.75
N THR A 11 3.89 -7.04 11.12
CA THR A 11 3.96 -7.85 12.34
C THR A 11 3.89 -9.32 11.97
N ARG A 12 4.66 -10.18 12.65
CA ARG A 12 4.66 -11.64 12.44
C ARG A 12 4.62 -12.36 13.77
N LEU A 13 3.82 -13.42 13.82
CA LEU A 13 3.92 -14.41 14.88
C LEU A 13 5.02 -15.41 14.54
N LEU A 14 5.97 -15.60 15.45
CA LEU A 14 7.05 -16.57 15.37
C LEU A 14 6.77 -17.69 16.37
N THR A 15 6.24 -18.81 15.89
CA THR A 15 5.86 -19.96 16.72
C THR A 15 7.03 -20.87 17.10
N ASN A 16 8.16 -20.76 16.38
CA ASN A 16 9.33 -21.63 16.55
C ASN A 16 10.52 -20.91 17.23
N GLN A 17 10.34 -19.67 17.69
CA GLN A 17 11.37 -18.94 18.44
C GLN A 17 10.90 -18.70 19.87
N VAL A 18 11.75 -19.03 20.83
CA VAL A 18 11.54 -18.72 22.24
C VAL A 18 12.55 -17.65 22.65
N ILE A 19 12.05 -16.53 23.16
CA ILE A 19 12.85 -15.49 23.81
C ILE A 19 12.47 -15.50 25.30
N ALA A 20 13.45 -15.40 26.19
CA ALA A 20 13.19 -15.34 27.63
C ALA A 20 12.33 -14.11 27.98
N ALA A 21 11.48 -14.25 28.99
CA ALA A 21 10.66 -13.14 29.48
C ALA A 21 11.56 -11.97 29.93
N GLY A 22 11.36 -10.79 29.36
CA GLY A 22 12.17 -9.58 29.61
C GLY A 22 13.34 -9.36 28.65
N ASP A 23 13.66 -10.33 27.79
CA ASP A 23 14.62 -10.16 26.69
C ASP A 23 13.92 -9.77 25.38
N PHE A 24 14.66 -9.17 24.44
CA PHE A 24 14.20 -8.86 23.09
C PHE A 24 15.37 -8.90 22.12
N LYS A 25 15.09 -9.18 20.85
CA LYS A 25 16.06 -8.96 19.76
C LYS A 25 15.69 -7.68 19.03
N LEU A 26 16.65 -6.79 18.81
CA LEU A 26 16.44 -5.55 18.07
C LEU A 26 17.54 -5.40 17.02
N ASP A 27 17.14 -5.17 15.78
CA ASP A 27 18.02 -4.69 14.71
C ASP A 27 17.63 -3.26 14.34
N LEU A 28 18.62 -2.37 14.32
CA LEU A 28 18.49 -0.98 13.94
C LEU A 28 19.41 -0.73 12.76
N ARG A 29 18.86 -0.22 11.66
CA ARG A 29 19.64 0.13 10.47
C ARG A 29 19.22 1.47 9.89
N LEU A 30 20.20 2.20 9.37
CA LEU A 30 19.95 3.33 8.49
C LEU A 30 19.70 2.84 7.07
N MET A 31 18.57 3.25 6.51
CA MET A 31 18.29 2.99 5.10
C MET A 31 18.77 4.16 4.23
N GLN A 32 19.46 3.82 3.15
CA GLN A 32 19.96 4.74 2.12
C GLN A 32 19.41 4.29 0.76
N PRO A 33 19.00 5.16 -0.16
CA PRO A 33 19.66 6.42 -0.46
C PRO A 33 18.70 7.60 -0.37
N ALA A 34 18.95 8.49 0.58
CA ALA A 34 18.29 9.76 0.71
C ALA A 34 19.21 10.63 1.57
N PHE A 35 19.35 11.92 1.25
CA PHE A 35 20.11 12.86 2.08
C PHE A 35 19.65 12.88 3.55
N GLU A 36 18.43 12.40 3.81
CA GLU A 36 17.88 12.08 5.13
C GLU A 36 17.57 10.59 5.20
N PRO A 37 18.42 9.75 5.85
CA PRO A 37 18.15 8.33 5.94
C PRO A 37 17.02 8.03 6.92
N PHE A 38 16.32 6.93 6.66
CA PHE A 38 15.26 6.43 7.54
C PHE A 38 15.85 5.48 8.57
N LEU A 39 15.35 5.51 9.81
CA LEU A 39 15.70 4.50 10.80
C LEU A 39 14.73 3.33 10.68
N PHE A 40 15.25 2.20 10.24
CA PHE A 40 14.53 0.94 10.21
C PHE A 40 14.74 0.18 11.52
N MET A 41 13.67 -0.46 11.99
CA MET A 41 13.65 -1.23 13.22
C MET A 41 12.99 -2.58 13.00
N SER A 42 13.68 -3.67 13.36
CA SER A 42 13.10 -5.00 13.50
C SER A 42 13.24 -5.45 14.94
N ALA A 43 12.12 -5.58 15.65
CA ALA A 43 12.09 -6.04 17.04
C ALA A 43 11.42 -7.42 17.12
N VAL A 44 12.04 -8.38 17.79
CA VAL A 44 11.42 -9.65 18.16
C VAL A 44 11.23 -9.68 19.67
N LEU A 45 9.98 -9.87 20.08
CA LEU A 45 9.54 -9.73 21.46
C LEU A 45 8.93 -11.05 21.95
N PRO A 46 9.20 -11.46 23.21
CA PRO A 46 8.56 -12.61 23.84
C PRO A 46 7.07 -12.31 24.06
N ASN A 47 6.26 -13.37 24.09
CA ASN A 47 4.88 -13.26 24.55
C ASN A 47 4.85 -12.93 26.05
N SER A 48 4.61 -11.66 26.40
CA SER A 48 4.29 -11.24 27.76
C SER A 48 3.05 -10.37 27.75
N SER A 49 2.20 -10.54 28.77
CA SER A 49 0.84 -9.99 28.88
C SER A 49 0.75 -8.47 28.77
N ASN A 50 1.86 -7.75 28.98
CA ASN A 50 2.08 -6.40 28.52
C ASN A 50 3.59 -6.26 28.29
N LEU A 51 4.03 -5.78 27.14
CA LEU A 51 5.37 -5.20 26.99
C LEU A 51 5.20 -3.73 26.64
N ILE A 52 5.72 -2.85 27.51
CA ILE A 52 5.83 -1.41 27.25
C ILE A 52 7.31 -1.14 27.04
N CYS A 53 7.63 -0.74 25.82
CA CYS A 53 8.97 -0.34 25.44
C CYS A 53 8.88 1.07 24.90
N SER A 54 9.62 2.01 25.49
CA SER A 54 9.72 3.37 24.95
C SER A 54 11.05 3.50 24.21
N LEU A 55 10.99 3.83 22.92
CA LEU A 55 12.18 4.25 22.19
C LEU A 55 12.29 5.76 22.24
N GLN A 56 13.45 6.26 22.64
CA GLN A 56 13.71 7.67 22.80
C GLN A 56 14.82 8.12 21.88
N PHE A 57 14.57 9.22 21.20
CA PHE A 57 15.52 9.96 20.40
C PHE A 57 15.85 11.21 21.21
N ARG A 58 17.09 11.31 21.69
CA ARG A 58 17.57 12.46 22.46
C ARG A 58 18.68 13.18 21.72
N SER A 59 18.51 14.47 21.43
CA SER A 59 19.55 15.28 20.81
C SER A 59 20.77 15.41 21.72
N ASP A 60 21.94 15.64 21.15
CA ASP A 60 23.20 15.76 21.91
C ASP A 60 23.21 16.96 22.87
N ASP A 61 22.53 18.05 22.52
CA ASP A 61 22.37 19.24 23.35
C ASP A 61 21.20 19.14 24.36
N LEU A 62 20.49 18.01 24.37
CA LEU A 62 19.31 17.74 25.20
C LEU A 62 18.15 18.72 25.00
N ALA A 63 18.20 19.57 23.97
CA ALA A 63 17.15 20.54 23.66
C ALA A 63 15.90 19.87 23.09
N ASP A 64 16.08 18.76 22.35
CA ASP A 64 15.03 18.01 21.70
C ASP A 64 14.96 16.56 22.17
N TYR A 65 13.74 16.13 22.46
CA TYR A 65 13.44 14.81 22.96
C TYR A 65 12.14 14.29 22.37
N HIS A 66 12.24 13.11 21.75
CA HIS A 66 11.07 12.40 21.23
C HIS A 66 11.06 11.00 21.81
N TYR A 67 9.88 10.53 22.18
CA TYR A 67 9.68 9.16 22.61
C TYR A 67 8.54 8.53 21.82
N CYS A 68 8.72 7.26 21.46
CA CYS A 68 7.70 6.42 20.88
C CYS A 68 7.45 5.25 21.83
N ASN A 69 6.23 5.16 22.36
CA ASN A 69 5.84 4.08 23.24
C ASN A 69 5.21 2.95 22.41
N PHE A 70 5.84 1.79 22.45
CA PHE A 70 5.27 0.55 21.95
C PHE A 70 4.55 -0.14 23.10
N VAL A 71 3.22 -0.23 23.01
CA VAL A 71 2.39 -0.98 23.95
C VAL A 71 1.83 -2.19 23.21
N PHE A 72 2.25 -3.38 23.62
CA PHE A 72 1.74 -4.63 23.06
C PHE A 72 0.59 -5.14 23.89
N ILE A 73 -0.61 -5.19 23.29
CA ILE A 73 -1.85 -5.64 23.91
C ILE A 73 -2.32 -6.89 23.17
N GLN A 74 -1.90 -8.08 23.60
CA GLN A 74 -2.55 -9.34 23.18
C GLN A 74 -2.11 -10.55 24.02
N SER A 75 -3.03 -11.50 24.24
CA SER A 75 -2.72 -12.85 24.71
C SER A 75 -2.42 -13.74 23.49
N LEU A 76 -1.16 -13.92 23.16
CA LEU A 76 -0.73 -14.89 22.15
C LEU A 76 -0.51 -16.27 22.79
N PRO A 77 -0.37 -17.37 22.02
CA PRO A 77 0.00 -18.67 22.57
C PRO A 77 1.31 -18.58 23.37
N GLU A 78 1.40 -19.23 24.54
CA GLU A 78 2.49 -19.04 25.54
C GLU A 78 3.92 -19.16 24.98
N SER A 79 4.13 -19.92 23.90
CA SER A 79 5.43 -20.16 23.28
C SER A 79 5.79 -19.27 22.08
N ALA A 80 4.89 -18.37 21.65
CA ALA A 80 5.12 -17.56 20.46
C ALA A 80 5.91 -16.27 20.75
N CYS A 81 6.65 -15.77 19.77
CA CYS A 81 7.23 -14.41 19.78
C CYS A 81 6.57 -13.56 18.70
N VAL A 82 6.63 -12.22 18.83
CA VAL A 82 6.17 -11.29 17.79
C VAL A 82 7.36 -10.57 17.19
N GLN A 83 7.52 -10.66 15.87
CA GLN A 83 8.41 -9.76 15.13
C GLN A 83 7.62 -8.54 14.66
N ILE A 84 8.17 -7.36 14.87
CA ILE A 84 7.63 -6.09 14.37
C ILE A 84 8.69 -5.43 13.53
N VAL A 85 8.26 -4.98 12.36
CA VAL A 85 9.07 -4.28 11.39
C VAL A 85 8.50 -2.88 11.26
N ALA A 86 9.30 -1.86 11.52
CA ALA A 86 8.86 -0.47 11.51
C ALA A 86 9.93 0.47 10.92
N VAL A 87 9.47 1.63 10.44
CA VAL A 87 10.31 2.71 9.92
C VAL A 87 9.97 3.99 10.64
N ALA A 88 11.00 4.71 11.11
CA ALA A 88 10.90 6.04 11.67
C ALA A 88 11.48 7.07 10.68
N ASP A 89 10.66 8.08 10.36
CA ASP A 89 11.04 9.20 9.51
C ASP A 89 11.69 10.28 10.40
N LEU A 90 13.02 10.23 10.53
CA LEU A 90 13.76 11.13 11.41
C LEU A 90 14.09 12.44 10.68
N PRO A 91 13.76 13.63 11.23
CA PRO A 91 14.10 14.93 10.65
C PRO A 91 15.60 15.24 10.86
N LEU A 92 16.47 14.36 10.38
CA LEU A 92 17.88 14.34 10.73
C LEU A 92 18.62 15.63 10.37
N SER A 93 18.22 16.31 9.28
CA SER A 93 18.81 17.59 8.86
C SER A 93 18.76 18.70 9.92
N ALA A 94 17.84 18.63 10.87
CA ALA A 94 17.67 19.63 11.92
C ALA A 94 18.55 19.42 13.17
N HIS A 95 19.29 18.30 13.28
CA HIS A 95 19.99 17.94 14.52
C HIS A 95 21.45 17.49 14.28
N ALA A 96 22.30 17.68 15.29
CA ALA A 96 23.71 17.27 15.24
C ALA A 96 23.92 15.75 15.41
N GLY A 97 23.02 15.10 16.15
CA GLY A 97 23.08 13.67 16.47
C GLY A 97 21.92 13.26 17.39
N TRP A 98 21.65 11.96 17.45
CA TRP A 98 20.61 11.38 18.31
C TRP A 98 21.14 10.19 19.09
N ASN A 99 20.91 10.17 20.39
CA ASN A 99 21.06 8.97 21.20
C ASN A 99 19.75 8.18 21.16
N LEU A 100 19.87 6.87 20.91
CA LEU A 100 18.75 5.93 20.83
C LEU A 100 18.68 5.17 22.16
N ILE A 101 17.67 5.48 22.96
CA ILE A 101 17.52 4.93 24.31
C ILE A 101 16.23 4.12 24.37
N MET A 102 16.32 2.88 24.83
CA MET A 102 15.14 2.10 25.20
C MET A 102 14.85 2.25 26.68
N ILE A 103 13.60 2.58 27.03
CA ILE A 103 13.11 2.44 28.40
C ILE A 103 12.26 1.19 28.47
N THR A 104 12.69 0.26 29.32
CA THR A 104 11.97 -0.97 29.62
C THR A 104 10.79 -0.69 30.55
N GLN A 105 9.90 -1.67 30.72
CA GLN A 105 8.75 -1.54 31.63
C GLN A 105 9.10 -1.19 33.07
N THR A 106 10.30 -1.56 33.53
CA THR A 106 10.79 -1.26 34.88
C THR A 106 11.35 0.16 35.00
N GLY A 107 11.31 0.95 33.94
CA GLY A 107 11.93 2.29 33.87
C GLY A 107 13.43 2.26 33.62
N LYS A 108 14.05 1.08 33.47
CA LYS A 108 15.49 0.98 33.20
C LYS A 108 15.78 1.41 31.76
N GLU A 109 16.71 2.35 31.63
CA GLU A 109 17.27 2.79 30.35
C GLU A 109 18.32 1.81 29.82
N LYS A 110 18.26 1.55 28.52
CA LYS A 110 19.27 0.79 27.77
C LYS A 110 19.63 1.58 26.52
N ASN A 111 20.90 2.00 26.41
CA ASN A 111 21.40 2.64 25.20
C ASN A 111 21.43 1.59 24.07
N LEU A 112 20.77 1.88 22.97
CA LEU A 112 20.70 1.01 21.79
C LEU A 112 21.71 1.42 20.72
N GLY A 113 22.15 2.68 20.73
CA GLY A 113 23.05 3.24 19.76
C GLY A 113 23.00 4.76 19.67
N ARG A 114 23.78 5.30 18.74
CA ARG A 114 23.87 6.71 18.41
C ARG A 114 23.83 6.92 16.91
N LEU A 115 22.99 7.86 16.49
CA LEU A 115 23.00 8.44 15.15
C LEU A 115 23.88 9.68 15.18
N TYR A 116 24.82 9.79 14.24
CA TYR A 116 25.72 10.93 14.15
C TYR A 116 26.07 11.23 12.69
N ARG A 117 26.47 12.48 12.41
CA ARG A 117 27.07 12.85 11.13
C ARG A 117 28.59 12.73 11.22
N ASP A 118 29.20 12.05 10.26
CA ASP A 118 30.65 12.02 10.14
C ASP A 118 31.19 13.34 9.55
N ALA A 119 32.52 13.42 9.39
CA ALA A 119 33.20 14.59 8.84
C ALA A 119 32.78 14.93 7.40
N TYR A 120 32.18 13.99 6.67
CA TYR A 120 31.65 14.20 5.32
C TYR A 120 30.17 14.58 5.34
N GLY A 121 29.58 14.74 6.52
CA GLY A 121 28.17 15.07 6.71
C GLY A 121 27.24 13.90 6.44
N VAL A 122 27.75 12.66 6.36
CA VAL A 122 26.96 11.45 6.14
C VAL A 122 26.48 10.91 7.49
N TRP A 123 25.21 10.55 7.54
CA TRP A 123 24.60 9.93 8.71
C TRP A 123 25.06 8.48 8.89
N ASN A 124 25.53 8.19 10.10
CA ASN A 124 25.99 6.88 10.54
C ASN A 124 25.21 6.45 11.78
N LEU A 125 25.10 5.12 11.96
CA LEU A 125 24.50 4.50 13.13
C LEU A 125 25.52 3.60 13.80
N GLU A 126 25.96 4.01 14.98
CA GLU A 126 26.65 3.15 15.93
C GLU A 126 25.59 2.46 16.77
N SER A 127 25.35 1.17 16.58
CA SER A 127 24.31 0.43 17.33
C SER A 127 24.83 -0.87 17.92
N ILE A 128 24.18 -1.31 19.00
CA ILE A 128 24.35 -2.67 19.50
C ILE A 128 23.78 -3.61 18.43
N ARG A 129 24.65 -4.19 17.60
CA ARG A 129 24.23 -5.21 16.64
C ARG A 129 23.85 -6.48 17.39
N VAL A 130 22.55 -6.79 17.44
CA VAL A 130 22.10 -8.14 17.81
C VAL A 130 22.24 -9.01 16.56
N LYS A 131 23.03 -10.08 16.65
CA LYS A 131 23.26 -11.01 15.53
C LYS A 131 21.91 -11.61 15.09
N LEU A 132 21.46 -11.25 13.89
CA LEU A 132 20.28 -11.85 13.27
C LEU A 132 20.56 -13.30 12.86
N PRO A 133 19.51 -14.13 12.68
CA PRO A 133 19.63 -15.38 11.93
C PRO A 133 20.23 -15.12 10.55
N ASP A 134 20.83 -16.15 9.94
CA ASP A 134 21.29 -16.06 8.56
C ASP A 134 20.13 -15.61 7.66
N GLN A 135 20.34 -14.52 6.92
CA GLN A 135 19.32 -13.98 6.02
C GLN A 135 18.99 -15.01 4.94
N LYS A 136 17.73 -15.02 4.50
CA LYS A 136 17.33 -15.84 3.35
C LYS A 136 18.22 -15.50 2.16
N GLN A 137 18.96 -16.50 1.67
CA GLN A 137 19.85 -16.35 0.51
C GLN A 137 19.03 -16.38 -0.78
N GLY A 138 19.30 -15.44 -1.68
CA GLY A 138 18.67 -15.38 -3.01
C GLY A 138 18.41 -13.95 -3.48
N PRO A 139 18.08 -13.77 -4.78
CA PRO A 139 17.71 -12.47 -5.30
C PRO A 139 16.37 -12.01 -4.71
N ILE A 140 16.32 -10.75 -4.26
CA ILE A 140 15.06 -10.13 -3.83
C ILE A 140 14.24 -9.76 -5.07
N GLN A 141 13.01 -10.29 -5.16
CA GLN A 141 12.04 -9.94 -6.21
C GLN A 141 11.30 -8.66 -5.82
N LEU A 142 11.33 -7.67 -6.71
CA LEU A 142 10.51 -6.47 -6.60
C LEU A 142 9.13 -6.74 -7.21
N VAL A 143 8.07 -6.30 -6.51
CA VAL A 143 6.68 -6.40 -6.95
C VAL A 143 6.01 -5.04 -6.80
N PHE A 144 5.22 -4.62 -7.78
CA PHE A 144 4.39 -3.42 -7.69
C PHE A 144 2.92 -3.80 -7.80
N ILE A 145 2.11 -3.32 -6.86
CA ILE A 145 0.67 -3.58 -6.83
C ILE A 145 -0.05 -2.29 -7.18
N GLY A 146 -0.85 -2.30 -8.25
CA GLY A 146 -1.63 -1.15 -8.67
C GLY A 146 -2.97 -1.54 -9.27
N GLY A 147 -3.70 -0.54 -9.76
CA GLY A 147 -5.05 -0.70 -10.28
C GLY A 147 -5.89 0.52 -9.91
N ALA A 148 -7.04 0.70 -10.55
CA ALA A 148 -7.93 1.81 -10.24
C ALA A 148 -8.23 1.86 -8.73
N PRO A 149 -8.22 3.04 -8.07
CA PRO A 149 -8.62 3.13 -6.67
C PRO A 149 -9.97 2.47 -6.42
N LYS A 150 -10.10 1.74 -5.31
CA LYS A 150 -11.30 0.93 -4.95
C LYS A 150 -11.53 -0.35 -5.80
N SER A 151 -10.53 -0.80 -6.56
CA SER A 151 -10.49 -2.11 -7.23
C SER A 151 -10.06 -3.28 -6.33
N GLY A 152 -9.64 -3.04 -5.08
CA GLY A 152 -9.21 -4.08 -4.15
C GLY A 152 -7.70 -4.18 -3.93
N THR A 153 -6.92 -3.20 -4.38
CA THR A 153 -5.45 -3.13 -4.16
C THR A 153 -5.05 -3.29 -2.69
N THR A 154 -5.75 -2.64 -1.75
CA THR A 154 -5.50 -2.81 -0.30
C THR A 154 -5.85 -4.22 0.19
N TRP A 155 -6.82 -4.91 -0.41
CA TRP A 155 -7.11 -6.30 -0.04
C TRP A 155 -5.95 -7.22 -0.45
N VAL A 156 -5.42 -7.03 -1.68
CA VAL A 156 -4.25 -7.75 -2.19
C VAL A 156 -3.00 -7.46 -1.35
N GLU A 157 -2.79 -6.21 -0.94
CA GLU A 157 -1.73 -5.84 0.01
C GLU A 157 -1.85 -6.60 1.33
N LYS A 158 -3.06 -6.66 1.91
CA LYS A 158 -3.30 -7.39 3.17
C LYS A 158 -3.05 -8.89 3.00
N ILE A 159 -3.44 -9.49 1.87
CA ILE A 159 -3.14 -10.88 1.50
C ILE A 159 -1.62 -11.09 1.41
N ALA A 160 -0.93 -10.25 0.62
CA ALA A 160 0.53 -10.33 0.45
C ALA A 160 1.27 -10.29 1.80
N ASN A 161 0.84 -9.44 2.72
CA ASN A 161 1.45 -9.28 4.03
C ASN A 161 1.25 -10.45 4.99
N GLN A 162 0.37 -11.40 4.69
CA GLN A 162 0.23 -12.65 5.47
C GLN A 162 1.28 -13.71 5.13
N HIS A 163 1.93 -13.62 3.97
CA HIS A 163 2.97 -14.59 3.61
C HIS A 163 4.28 -14.29 4.36
N PRO A 164 4.98 -15.30 4.92
CA PRO A 164 6.23 -15.07 5.64
C PRO A 164 7.28 -14.36 4.76
N ASP A 165 7.33 -14.70 3.48
CA ASP A 165 8.39 -14.26 2.54
C ASP A 165 8.01 -13.12 1.61
N MET A 166 6.89 -12.45 1.89
CA MET A 166 6.45 -11.27 1.16
C MET A 166 6.16 -10.11 2.12
N LEU A 167 6.55 -8.89 1.76
CA LEU A 167 6.19 -7.67 2.49
C LEU A 167 5.76 -6.59 1.50
N ALA A 168 4.54 -6.08 1.63
CA ALA A 168 4.02 -4.92 0.92
C ALA A 168 4.08 -3.66 1.82
N THR A 169 4.81 -2.62 1.38
CA THR A 169 5.16 -1.42 2.17
C THR A 169 4.10 -0.31 2.22
N GLY A 170 2.97 -0.50 1.53
CA GLY A 170 1.89 0.50 1.43
C GLY A 170 2.04 1.49 0.28
N GLU A 171 1.30 2.60 0.35
CA GLU A 171 1.16 3.61 -0.72
C GLU A 171 2.28 4.65 -0.67
N ASN A 172 3.47 4.29 -1.15
CA ASN A 172 4.62 5.21 -1.18
C ASN A 172 4.68 6.06 -2.46
N ASN A 173 3.88 5.71 -3.49
CA ASN A 173 3.77 6.48 -4.74
C ASN A 173 5.14 6.78 -5.39
N LEU A 174 6.03 5.78 -5.41
CA LEU A 174 7.43 5.91 -5.82
C LEU A 174 7.62 6.38 -7.27
N PHE A 175 6.55 6.26 -8.08
CA PHE A 175 6.49 6.64 -9.49
C PHE A 175 5.49 7.78 -9.77
N ALA A 176 5.03 8.48 -8.73
CA ALA A 176 4.20 9.67 -8.89
C ALA A 176 5.11 10.88 -9.12
N TRP A 177 5.17 11.35 -10.36
CA TRP A 177 5.99 12.51 -10.71
C TRP A 177 5.31 13.80 -10.27
N PRO A 178 6.03 14.74 -9.63
CA PRO A 178 5.53 16.09 -9.48
C PRO A 178 5.24 16.68 -10.86
N SER A 179 4.26 17.58 -10.95
CA SER A 179 4.04 18.36 -12.17
C SER A 179 5.33 19.05 -12.60
N PRO A 180 5.50 19.45 -13.87
CA PRO A 180 6.68 20.23 -14.28
C PRO A 180 6.95 21.42 -13.36
N ASP A 181 5.89 22.13 -12.93
CA ASP A 181 5.98 23.23 -11.96
C ASP A 181 6.39 22.75 -10.56
N GLY A 182 5.86 21.62 -10.10
CA GLY A 182 6.23 21.02 -8.82
C GLY A 182 7.67 20.51 -8.80
N LEU A 183 8.16 20.00 -9.94
CA LEU A 183 9.56 19.61 -10.11
C LEU A 183 10.45 20.85 -10.12
N ALA A 184 10.07 21.89 -10.87
CA ALA A 184 10.79 23.17 -10.89
C ALA A 184 10.88 23.77 -9.47
N ALA A 185 9.77 23.83 -8.74
CA ALA A 185 9.73 24.32 -7.36
C ALA A 185 10.56 23.45 -6.40
N LEU A 186 10.55 22.13 -6.55
CA LEU A 186 11.40 21.23 -5.76
C LEU A 186 12.90 21.50 -6.04
N MET A 187 13.25 21.70 -7.30
CA MET A 187 14.62 21.97 -7.73
C MET A 187 15.09 23.38 -7.34
N GLU A 188 14.19 24.36 -7.28
CA GLU A 188 14.47 25.72 -6.79
C GLU A 188 14.64 25.75 -5.27
N SER A 189 13.86 24.98 -4.53
CA SER A 189 13.90 24.94 -3.06
C SER A 189 15.06 24.12 -2.49
N ALA A 190 15.57 23.13 -3.23
CA ALA A 190 16.73 22.32 -2.83
C ALA A 190 17.61 21.95 -4.04
N PRO A 191 18.28 22.93 -4.69
CA PRO A 191 19.05 22.68 -5.91
C PRO A 191 20.28 21.82 -5.60
N PRO A 192 20.38 20.59 -6.16
CA PRO A 192 21.63 19.87 -6.08
C PRO A 192 22.70 20.64 -6.89
N PRO A 193 23.94 20.78 -6.40
CA PRO A 193 25.00 21.58 -7.06
C PRO A 193 25.27 21.19 -8.53
N TYR A 194 24.94 19.95 -8.91
CA TYR A 194 25.12 19.40 -10.26
C TYR A 194 23.87 19.41 -11.14
N TYR A 195 22.69 19.73 -10.59
CA TYR A 195 21.41 19.64 -11.30
C TYR A 195 20.97 20.98 -11.91
N SER A 196 21.42 22.11 -11.38
CA SER A 196 21.15 23.44 -11.94
C SER A 196 21.65 23.59 -13.38
N PHE A 197 22.77 22.94 -13.72
CA PHE A 197 23.33 22.92 -15.07
C PHE A 197 22.53 22.04 -16.04
N ALA A 198 21.96 20.92 -15.56
CA ALA A 198 21.17 20.02 -16.39
C ALA A 198 19.85 20.68 -16.80
N VAL A 199 19.16 21.36 -15.87
CA VAL A 199 17.85 22.03 -16.13
C VAL A 199 17.96 23.10 -17.20
N GLN A 200 19.08 23.82 -17.23
CA GLN A 200 19.26 24.94 -18.16
C GLN A 200 19.58 24.51 -19.60
N GLN A 201 19.95 23.24 -19.84
CA GLN A 201 20.58 22.87 -21.12
C GLN A 201 19.95 21.67 -21.84
N ASN A 202 19.07 20.85 -21.24
CA ASN A 202 18.55 19.67 -21.96
C ASN A 202 17.08 19.27 -21.66
N THR A 203 16.29 19.20 -22.73
CA THR A 203 15.21 18.21 -22.86
C THR A 203 15.89 16.88 -23.19
N PRO A 204 16.03 15.90 -22.28
CA PRO A 204 14.93 15.29 -21.53
C PRO A 204 15.20 15.21 -20.01
N PHE A 205 14.31 15.73 -19.18
CA PHE A 205 14.45 15.62 -17.71
C PHE A 205 13.74 14.40 -17.10
N ARG A 206 12.71 13.90 -17.78
CA ARG A 206 11.81 12.88 -17.22
C ARG A 206 12.48 11.52 -17.04
N THR A 207 13.24 11.07 -18.03
CA THR A 207 13.89 9.75 -17.99
C THR A 207 14.96 9.69 -16.90
N GLN A 208 15.79 10.72 -16.79
CA GLN A 208 16.85 10.81 -15.79
C GLN A 208 16.28 10.91 -14.38
N ALA A 209 15.26 11.75 -14.17
CA ALA A 209 14.54 11.82 -12.91
C ALA A 209 13.89 10.47 -12.57
N ALA A 210 13.20 9.83 -13.52
CA ALA A 210 12.59 8.51 -13.33
C ALA A 210 13.63 7.45 -12.96
N MET A 211 14.80 7.43 -13.61
CA MET A 211 15.92 6.53 -13.28
C MET A 211 16.46 6.81 -11.87
N CYS A 212 16.63 8.08 -11.48
CA CYS A 212 17.07 8.43 -10.13
C CYS A 212 16.06 7.99 -9.06
N TYR A 213 14.77 8.26 -9.26
CA TYR A 213 13.72 7.85 -8.33
C TYR A 213 13.57 6.33 -8.29
N ALA A 214 13.63 5.64 -9.43
CA ALA A 214 13.56 4.19 -9.49
C ALA A 214 14.76 3.52 -8.81
N GLY A 215 15.98 4.02 -9.02
CA GLY A 215 17.17 3.53 -8.33
C GLY A 215 17.08 3.76 -6.81
N ARG A 216 16.51 4.88 -6.37
CA ARG A 216 16.21 5.13 -4.95
C ARG A 216 15.15 4.17 -4.42
N ALA A 217 14.04 4.02 -5.13
CA ALA A 217 12.95 3.12 -4.79
C ALA A 217 13.45 1.67 -4.65
N GLU A 218 14.16 1.16 -5.65
CA GLU A 218 14.76 -0.17 -5.62
C GLU A 218 15.67 -0.36 -4.40
N ARG A 219 16.59 0.57 -4.15
CA ARG A 219 17.55 0.42 -3.05
C ARG A 219 16.86 0.47 -1.68
N VAL A 220 15.86 1.34 -1.49
CA VAL A 220 15.05 1.36 -0.26
C VAL A 220 14.28 0.06 -0.10
N LEU A 221 13.55 -0.40 -1.12
CA LEU A 221 12.76 -1.63 -1.06
C LEU A 221 13.65 -2.85 -0.78
N ARG A 222 14.81 -2.97 -1.43
CA ARG A 222 15.76 -4.05 -1.18
C ARG A 222 16.32 -4.03 0.25
N GLN A 223 16.60 -2.85 0.81
CA GLN A 223 17.04 -2.76 2.21
C GLN A 223 15.92 -3.18 3.17
N ILE A 224 14.69 -2.72 2.95
CA ILE A 224 13.53 -3.18 3.73
C ILE A 224 13.42 -4.71 3.63
N ALA A 225 13.57 -5.27 2.44
CA ALA A 225 13.49 -6.71 2.22
C ALA A 225 14.55 -7.49 3.01
N MET A 226 15.81 -7.03 2.96
CA MET A 226 16.92 -7.64 3.69
C MET A 226 16.67 -7.61 5.20
N ILE A 227 16.18 -6.50 5.75
CA ILE A 227 16.00 -6.38 7.20
C ILE A 227 14.72 -7.11 7.67
N ALA A 228 13.66 -7.06 6.88
CA ALA A 228 12.43 -7.81 7.12
C ALA A 228 12.56 -9.32 6.83
N ASP A 229 13.72 -9.75 6.34
CA ASP A 229 14.05 -11.12 5.94
C ASP A 229 12.95 -11.72 5.05
N VAL A 230 12.73 -11.09 3.89
CA VAL A 230 11.79 -11.54 2.84
C VAL A 230 12.49 -11.69 1.50
N CYS A 231 12.02 -12.66 0.71
CA CYS A 231 12.49 -12.86 -0.66
C CYS A 231 11.71 -12.00 -1.67
N VAL A 232 10.50 -11.55 -1.32
CA VAL A 232 9.65 -10.69 -2.15
C VAL A 232 9.31 -9.41 -1.41
N ILE A 233 9.62 -8.27 -2.01
CA ILE A 233 9.21 -6.97 -1.51
C ILE A 233 8.27 -6.32 -2.51
N ALA A 234 7.13 -5.86 -2.01
CA ALA A 234 6.11 -5.20 -2.78
C ALA A 234 5.93 -3.74 -2.33
N ASP A 235 5.60 -2.89 -3.28
CA ASP A 235 5.02 -1.58 -2.98
C ASP A 235 3.63 -1.49 -3.63
N LYS A 236 2.65 -0.97 -2.89
CA LYS A 236 1.27 -0.90 -3.38
C LYS A 236 0.84 0.54 -3.45
N SER A 237 0.68 1.05 -4.67
CA SER A 237 -0.03 2.31 -4.92
C SER A 237 -1.03 2.09 -6.04
N PRO A 238 -2.33 2.40 -5.83
CA PRO A 238 -3.33 2.32 -6.91
C PRO A 238 -2.86 3.04 -8.19
N ALA A 239 -2.27 4.24 -8.02
CA ALA A 239 -1.77 5.10 -9.08
C ALA A 239 -0.69 4.47 -9.99
N TYR A 240 -0.03 3.38 -9.58
CA TYR A 240 0.94 2.69 -10.43
C TYR A 240 0.36 2.14 -11.72
N CYS A 241 -0.97 2.01 -11.81
CA CYS A 241 -1.60 1.64 -13.06
C CYS A 241 -1.41 2.68 -14.19
N SER A 242 -1.12 3.93 -13.82
CA SER A 242 -0.76 5.00 -14.76
C SER A 242 0.75 5.11 -15.01
N SER A 243 1.58 4.54 -14.13
CA SER A 243 3.05 4.56 -14.22
C SER A 243 3.64 3.23 -14.67
N LEU A 244 2.81 2.34 -15.24
CA LEU A 244 3.21 0.98 -15.59
C LEU A 244 4.36 0.94 -16.61
N PRO A 245 4.36 1.75 -17.70
CA PRO A 245 5.51 1.83 -18.60
C PRO A 245 6.79 2.27 -17.89
N GLU A 246 6.72 3.28 -17.02
CA GLU A 246 7.86 3.82 -16.28
C GLU A 246 8.47 2.79 -15.32
N ILE A 247 7.63 2.02 -14.64
CA ILE A 247 8.07 0.92 -13.78
C ILE A 247 8.91 -0.07 -14.59
N PHE A 248 8.42 -0.55 -15.74
CA PHE A 248 9.16 -1.53 -16.54
C PHE A 248 10.35 -0.94 -17.32
N LEU A 249 10.32 0.34 -17.67
CA LEU A 249 11.46 1.02 -18.29
C LEU A 249 12.63 1.17 -17.31
N THR A 250 12.34 1.31 -16.02
CA THR A 250 13.38 1.54 -14.99
C THR A 250 13.73 0.28 -14.20
N LEU A 251 12.78 -0.64 -14.01
CA LEU A 251 12.91 -1.89 -13.26
C LEU A 251 12.32 -3.06 -14.08
N PRO A 252 12.99 -3.46 -15.18
CA PRO A 252 12.43 -4.42 -16.15
C PRO A 252 12.15 -5.82 -15.57
N ASP A 253 12.91 -6.23 -14.56
CA ASP A 253 12.76 -7.54 -13.91
C ASP A 253 11.75 -7.52 -12.74
N SER A 254 11.13 -6.37 -12.47
CA SER A 254 10.06 -6.29 -11.48
C SER A 254 8.80 -7.01 -11.95
N LYS A 255 7.97 -7.45 -11.01
CA LYS A 255 6.64 -8.00 -11.29
C LYS A 255 5.58 -6.96 -10.98
N TYR A 256 4.46 -7.01 -11.69
CA TYR A 256 3.34 -6.09 -11.49
C TYR A 256 2.03 -6.86 -11.29
N ILE A 257 1.31 -6.55 -10.22
CA ILE A 257 -0.03 -7.07 -9.95
C ILE A 257 -1.04 -5.97 -10.21
N HIS A 258 -1.85 -6.14 -11.26
CA HIS A 258 -2.92 -5.21 -11.61
C HIS A 258 -4.26 -5.68 -11.04
N CYS A 259 -4.77 -4.96 -10.06
CA CYS A 259 -6.07 -5.22 -9.45
C CYS A 259 -7.18 -4.65 -10.32
N VAL A 260 -8.19 -5.47 -10.61
CA VAL A 260 -9.32 -5.11 -11.46
C VAL A 260 -10.62 -5.48 -10.77
N ARG A 261 -11.61 -4.62 -10.93
CA ARG A 261 -12.98 -4.84 -10.46
C ARG A 261 -13.92 -4.31 -11.52
N HIS A 262 -15.17 -4.79 -11.51
CA HIS A 262 -16.21 -4.26 -12.38
C HIS A 262 -16.26 -2.71 -12.33
N PRO A 263 -16.14 -2.01 -13.47
CA PRO A 263 -15.84 -0.58 -13.48
C PRO A 263 -16.97 0.26 -12.90
N LEU A 264 -18.23 -0.19 -13.02
CA LEU A 264 -19.35 0.49 -12.35
C LEU A 264 -19.35 0.31 -10.83
N ASP A 265 -18.84 -0.82 -10.30
CA ASP A 265 -18.70 -1.00 -8.85
C ASP A 265 -17.56 -0.15 -8.30
N VAL A 266 -16.48 -0.01 -9.08
CA VAL A 266 -15.40 0.94 -8.78
C VAL A 266 -15.95 2.36 -8.76
N ALA A 267 -16.72 2.77 -9.76
CA ALA A 267 -17.30 4.12 -9.81
C ALA A 267 -18.17 4.44 -8.58
N VAL A 268 -19.05 3.52 -8.16
CA VAL A 268 -19.84 3.69 -6.92
C VAL A 268 -18.93 3.74 -5.70
N SER A 269 -17.97 2.82 -5.60
CA SER A 269 -17.09 2.78 -4.44
C SER A 269 -16.16 4.00 -4.36
N ARG A 270 -15.79 4.57 -5.52
CA ARG A 270 -14.97 5.77 -5.64
C ARG A 270 -15.76 6.99 -5.21
N PHE A 271 -17.02 7.13 -5.63
CA PHE A 271 -17.89 8.22 -5.19
C PHE A 271 -17.95 8.33 -3.65
N PHE A 272 -18.22 7.22 -2.96
CA PHE A 272 -18.28 7.24 -1.49
C PHE A 272 -16.92 7.51 -0.84
N HIS A 273 -15.83 7.07 -1.48
CA HIS A 273 -14.50 7.40 -1.01
C HIS A 273 -14.20 8.89 -1.13
N GLU A 274 -14.51 9.52 -2.28
CA GLU A 274 -14.35 10.95 -2.50
C GLU A 274 -15.22 11.78 -1.54
N ARG A 275 -16.45 11.34 -1.24
CA ARG A 275 -17.28 11.96 -0.21
C ARG A 275 -16.56 11.99 1.15
N ASN A 276 -15.99 10.86 1.57
CA ASN A 276 -15.28 10.78 2.85
C ASN A 276 -14.02 11.64 2.83
N LEU A 277 -13.26 11.63 1.74
CA LEU A 277 -12.11 12.52 1.57
C LEU A 277 -12.52 13.99 1.67
N LEU A 278 -13.61 14.41 1.04
CA LEU A 278 -14.11 15.78 1.16
C LEU A 278 -14.51 16.18 2.59
N ILE A 279 -14.78 15.23 3.48
CA ILE A 279 -15.09 15.47 4.89
C ILE A 279 -13.79 15.50 5.70
N ASP A 280 -12.95 14.48 5.55
CA ASP A 280 -11.82 14.24 6.44
C ASP A 280 -10.53 14.91 5.95
N ARG A 281 -10.26 14.87 4.64
CA ARG A 281 -8.98 15.22 3.98
C ARG A 281 -9.23 15.80 2.58
N PRO A 282 -9.87 16.97 2.47
CA PRO A 282 -10.33 17.51 1.19
C PRO A 282 -9.18 17.73 0.19
N GLU A 283 -7.97 17.98 0.65
CA GLU A 283 -6.77 18.13 -0.19
C GLU A 283 -6.40 16.87 -1.00
N LEU A 284 -6.92 15.70 -0.63
CA LEU A 284 -6.68 14.43 -1.32
C LEU A 284 -7.80 14.04 -2.28
N SER A 285 -8.90 14.82 -2.32
CA SER A 285 -10.06 14.54 -3.17
C SER A 285 -9.80 14.92 -4.63
N LEU A 286 -10.24 14.06 -5.56
CA LEU A 286 -10.26 14.37 -7.00
C LEU A 286 -11.43 15.27 -7.39
N LEU A 287 -12.47 15.33 -6.56
CA LEU A 287 -13.61 16.19 -6.84
C LEU A 287 -13.23 17.66 -6.69
N PRO A 288 -13.70 18.53 -7.61
CA PRO A 288 -13.60 19.97 -7.45
C PRO A 288 -14.05 20.43 -6.07
N GLN A 289 -13.28 21.36 -5.49
CA GLN A 289 -13.59 21.94 -4.19
C GLN A 289 -14.61 23.08 -4.28
N ASP A 290 -15.42 23.15 -5.34
CA ASP A 290 -16.49 24.14 -5.39
C ASP A 290 -17.57 23.79 -4.35
N ARG A 291 -18.19 24.83 -3.79
CA ARG A 291 -19.13 24.65 -2.67
C ARG A 291 -20.35 23.80 -3.07
N ARG A 292 -20.86 23.99 -4.29
CA ARG A 292 -22.10 23.35 -4.74
C ARG A 292 -21.91 21.84 -4.92
N LEU A 293 -20.79 21.42 -5.51
CA LEU A 293 -20.46 20.01 -5.67
C LEU A 293 -20.19 19.35 -4.32
N ARG A 294 -19.48 20.03 -3.41
CA ARG A 294 -19.26 19.54 -2.05
C ARG A 294 -20.56 19.30 -1.30
N ASP A 295 -21.47 20.28 -1.32
CA ASP A 295 -22.78 20.16 -0.68
C ASP A 295 -23.61 19.02 -1.31
N TYR A 296 -23.56 18.88 -2.64
CA TYR A 296 -24.22 17.81 -3.37
C TYR A 296 -23.66 16.42 -3.05
N VAL A 297 -22.36 16.24 -2.89
CA VAL A 297 -21.79 14.91 -2.59
C VAL A 297 -21.99 14.55 -1.12
N ARG A 298 -21.93 15.53 -0.21
CA ARG A 298 -22.11 15.33 1.24
C ARG A 298 -23.51 14.90 1.66
N GLN A 299 -24.57 15.28 0.91
CA GLN A 299 -25.93 14.82 1.21
C GLN A 299 -26.15 13.32 1.03
N PHE A 300 -25.22 12.59 0.39
CA PHE A 300 -25.35 11.16 0.19
C PHE A 300 -24.73 10.39 1.35
N GLU A 301 -25.57 9.85 2.23
CA GLU A 301 -25.17 8.79 3.18
C GLU A 301 -25.20 7.41 2.48
N ASN A 302 -24.31 6.50 2.90
CA ASN A 302 -24.08 5.20 2.23
C ASN A 302 -25.35 4.37 1.95
N SER A 303 -26.38 4.52 2.78
CA SER A 303 -27.58 3.68 2.81
C SER A 303 -28.89 4.39 2.44
N LYS A 304 -28.87 5.68 2.06
CA LYS A 304 -30.10 6.46 1.79
C LYS A 304 -30.26 7.00 0.37
N ALA A 305 -29.26 6.86 -0.49
CA ALA A 305 -29.33 7.33 -1.88
C ALA A 305 -30.29 6.46 -2.71
N LYS A 306 -31.28 7.06 -3.39
CA LYS A 306 -32.09 6.31 -4.37
C LYS A 306 -31.27 6.08 -5.64
N PRO A 307 -31.52 4.98 -6.39
CA PRO A 307 -30.86 4.73 -7.66
C PRO A 307 -30.91 5.95 -8.58
N GLY A 308 -29.73 6.41 -8.97
CA GLY A 308 -29.49 7.53 -9.86
C GLY A 308 -29.25 8.87 -9.19
N ASP A 309 -29.62 9.05 -7.92
CA ASP A 309 -29.46 10.35 -7.26
C ASP A 309 -28.00 10.80 -7.18
N MET A 310 -27.06 9.86 -6.92
CA MET A 310 -25.61 10.10 -6.85
C MET A 310 -24.98 10.54 -8.17
N PHE A 311 -25.61 10.17 -9.29
CA PHE A 311 -25.08 10.38 -10.64
C PHE A 311 -26.05 11.20 -11.50
N LYS A 312 -26.83 12.09 -10.86
CA LYS A 312 -27.65 13.09 -11.57
C LYS A 312 -26.78 14.05 -12.36
N ASN A 313 -25.63 14.44 -11.78
CA ASN A 313 -24.60 15.12 -12.55
C ASN A 313 -23.80 14.08 -13.35
N ILE A 314 -23.95 14.12 -14.67
CA ILE A 314 -23.28 13.19 -15.59
C ILE A 314 -21.76 13.35 -15.57
N GLU A 315 -21.24 14.55 -15.27
CA GLU A 315 -19.80 14.81 -15.20
C GLU A 315 -19.15 14.05 -14.05
N ILE A 316 -19.87 13.86 -12.93
CA ILE A 316 -19.39 13.02 -11.82
C ILE A 316 -19.37 11.55 -12.26
N LEU A 317 -20.40 11.07 -12.95
CA LEU A 317 -20.42 9.70 -13.45
C LEU A 317 -19.26 9.48 -14.43
N ASP A 318 -19.04 10.42 -15.35
CA ASP A 318 -17.93 10.40 -16.29
C ASP A 318 -16.59 10.37 -15.58
N LEU A 319 -16.37 11.22 -14.58
CA LEU A 319 -15.14 11.24 -13.78
C LEU A 319 -14.92 9.92 -13.04
N MET A 320 -15.96 9.36 -12.40
CA MET A 320 -15.86 8.10 -11.66
C MET A 320 -15.60 6.91 -12.59
N ILE A 321 -16.22 6.88 -13.77
CA ILE A 321 -15.96 5.85 -14.79
C ILE A 321 -14.55 6.01 -15.35
N ASP A 322 -14.14 7.23 -15.70
CA ASP A 322 -12.82 7.48 -16.24
C ASP A 322 -11.73 7.06 -15.23
N SER A 323 -11.96 7.31 -13.94
CA SER A 323 -11.09 6.81 -12.87
C SER A 323 -11.09 5.29 -12.73
N ALA A 324 -12.24 4.62 -12.91
CA ALA A 324 -12.31 3.16 -12.94
C ALA A 324 -11.58 2.53 -14.14
N LEU A 325 -11.34 3.32 -15.18
CA LEU A 325 -10.61 2.93 -16.39
C LEU A 325 -9.15 3.38 -16.37
N GLU A 326 -8.69 4.03 -15.30
CA GLU A 326 -7.26 4.23 -15.05
C GLU A 326 -6.57 2.87 -15.09
N GLY A 327 -5.46 2.78 -15.83
CA GLY A 327 -4.71 1.55 -15.94
C GLY A 327 -5.19 0.53 -16.96
N CYS A 328 -6.17 0.85 -17.83
CA CYS A 328 -6.57 -0.06 -18.91
C CYS A 328 -5.39 -0.51 -19.80
N GLY A 329 -4.32 0.29 -19.90
CA GLY A 329 -3.10 -0.09 -20.60
C GLY A 329 -2.45 -1.39 -20.07
N ALA A 330 -2.67 -1.73 -18.80
CA ALA A 330 -2.18 -2.97 -18.20
C ALA A 330 -2.70 -4.22 -18.91
N PHE A 331 -3.93 -4.21 -19.45
CA PHE A 331 -4.48 -5.35 -20.18
C PHE A 331 -3.70 -5.65 -21.46
N SER A 332 -3.40 -4.61 -22.23
CA SER A 332 -2.63 -4.74 -23.48
C SER A 332 -1.17 -5.11 -23.19
N MET A 333 -0.60 -4.59 -22.10
CA MET A 333 0.76 -4.94 -21.70
C MET A 333 0.86 -6.37 -21.18
N ALA A 334 -0.13 -6.85 -20.40
CA ALA A 334 -0.15 -8.21 -19.87
C ALA A 334 -0.22 -9.29 -20.96
N GLN A 335 -0.76 -8.97 -22.14
CA GLN A 335 -0.74 -9.87 -23.30
C GLN A 335 0.67 -10.05 -23.89
N LYS A 336 1.59 -9.12 -23.61
CA LYS A 336 2.94 -9.07 -24.18
C LYS A 336 4.04 -9.32 -23.15
N CYS A 337 3.74 -9.12 -21.87
CA CYS A 337 4.71 -9.15 -20.77
C CYS A 337 4.24 -10.15 -19.69
N HIS A 338 5.03 -11.20 -19.48
CA HIS A 338 4.76 -12.21 -18.45
C HIS A 338 4.98 -11.70 -17.02
N ASN A 339 5.56 -10.51 -16.85
CA ASN A 339 5.76 -9.87 -15.55
C ASN A 339 4.52 -9.09 -15.08
N ILE A 340 3.36 -9.26 -15.71
CA ILE A 340 2.10 -8.64 -15.28
C ILE A 340 1.07 -9.72 -14.97
N TYR A 341 0.52 -9.68 -13.77
CA TYR A 341 -0.59 -10.53 -13.33
C TYR A 341 -1.85 -9.70 -13.11
N ILE A 342 -2.93 -10.06 -13.79
CA ILE A 342 -4.24 -9.44 -13.61
C ILE A 342 -5.02 -10.20 -12.55
N ILE A 343 -5.31 -9.56 -11.42
CA ILE A 343 -6.12 -10.14 -10.35
C ILE A 343 -7.49 -9.48 -10.30
N LYS A 344 -8.55 -10.29 -10.38
CA LYS A 344 -9.93 -9.79 -10.33
C LYS A 344 -10.46 -9.83 -8.91
N TYR A 345 -11.04 -8.73 -8.46
CA TYR A 345 -11.75 -8.62 -7.19
C TYR A 345 -12.85 -9.68 -7.06
N GLU A 346 -13.57 -9.95 -8.15
CA GLU A 346 -14.62 -10.95 -8.17
C GLU A 346 -14.09 -12.38 -8.03
N ASP A 347 -12.87 -12.67 -8.50
CA ASP A 347 -12.25 -13.99 -8.33
C ASP A 347 -11.78 -14.17 -6.87
N LEU A 348 -11.30 -13.11 -6.22
CA LEU A 348 -11.04 -13.14 -4.78
C LEU A 348 -12.30 -13.41 -3.95
N LEU A 349 -13.47 -12.94 -4.39
CA LEU A 349 -14.74 -13.23 -3.71
C LEU A 349 -15.24 -14.66 -3.96
N ASN A 350 -15.15 -15.15 -5.19
CA ASN A 350 -15.81 -16.39 -5.60
C ASN A 350 -14.88 -17.62 -5.59
N ASN A 351 -13.57 -17.42 -5.76
CA ASN A 351 -12.56 -18.46 -5.92
C ASN A 351 -11.30 -18.11 -5.10
N TYR A 352 -11.50 -17.69 -3.85
CA TYR A 352 -10.45 -17.12 -2.99
C TYR A 352 -9.16 -17.96 -2.97
N GLY A 353 -9.26 -19.24 -2.61
CA GLY A 353 -8.10 -20.12 -2.44
C GLY A 353 -7.24 -20.25 -3.71
N ALA A 354 -7.87 -20.55 -4.85
CA ALA A 354 -7.19 -20.67 -6.13
C ALA A 354 -6.56 -19.33 -6.58
N THR A 355 -7.25 -18.22 -6.33
CA THR A 355 -6.79 -16.87 -6.69
C THR A 355 -5.56 -16.48 -5.85
N VAL A 356 -5.58 -16.76 -4.56
CA VAL A 356 -4.47 -16.51 -3.63
C VAL A 356 -3.26 -17.38 -3.99
N ARG A 357 -3.45 -18.69 -4.24
CA ARG A 357 -2.35 -19.56 -4.70
C ARG A 357 -1.71 -19.04 -5.98
N SER A 358 -2.52 -18.63 -6.96
CA SER A 358 -2.03 -18.09 -8.25
C SER A 358 -1.28 -16.77 -8.07
N LEU A 359 -1.75 -15.89 -7.17
CA LEU A 359 -1.07 -14.64 -6.81
C LEU A 359 0.35 -14.90 -6.26
N PHE A 360 0.48 -15.81 -5.30
CA PHE A 360 1.78 -16.13 -4.71
C PHE A 360 2.69 -16.90 -5.66
N GLN A 361 2.14 -17.84 -6.43
CA GLN A 361 2.87 -18.55 -7.47
C GLN A 361 3.45 -17.57 -8.50
N PHE A 362 2.67 -16.57 -8.91
CA PHE A 362 3.16 -15.50 -9.78
C PHE A 362 4.33 -14.74 -9.14
N CYS A 363 4.30 -14.48 -7.84
CA CYS A 363 5.42 -13.90 -7.09
C CYS A 363 6.62 -14.85 -6.91
N GLY A 364 6.49 -16.14 -7.23
CA GLY A 364 7.51 -17.16 -7.00
C GLY A 364 7.49 -17.72 -5.58
N LEU A 365 6.33 -17.69 -4.91
CA LEU A 365 6.13 -18.14 -3.55
C LEU A 365 5.12 -19.30 -3.52
N GLU A 366 5.36 -20.24 -2.62
CA GLU A 366 4.47 -21.38 -2.39
C GLU A 366 3.53 -21.11 -1.21
N VAL A 367 2.30 -21.60 -1.33
CA VAL A 367 1.32 -21.57 -0.26
C VAL A 367 0.83 -23.00 -0.10
N ASP A 368 0.86 -23.54 1.11
CA ASP A 368 0.25 -24.82 1.46
C ASP A 368 -1.20 -24.61 1.95
N ASP A 369 -1.91 -25.66 2.40
CA ASP A 369 -3.29 -25.53 2.88
C ASP A 369 -3.38 -24.78 4.22
N ASN A 370 -2.43 -25.01 5.12
CA ASN A 370 -2.41 -24.37 6.44
C ASN A 370 -2.16 -22.86 6.33
N LEU A 371 -1.16 -22.45 5.55
CA LEU A 371 -0.88 -21.05 5.30
C LEU A 371 -2.07 -20.40 4.59
N LEU A 372 -2.71 -21.06 3.62
CA LEU A 372 -3.90 -20.50 2.97
C LEU A 372 -5.03 -20.23 3.96
N GLU A 373 -5.26 -21.13 4.91
CA GLU A 373 -6.26 -20.95 5.96
C GLU A 373 -5.93 -19.73 6.84
N ILE A 374 -4.68 -19.60 7.28
CA ILE A 374 -4.20 -18.43 8.05
C ILE A 374 -4.41 -17.14 7.26
N ILE A 375 -4.06 -17.11 5.97
CA ILE A 375 -4.25 -15.93 5.13
C ILE A 375 -5.74 -15.57 5.07
N ASN A 376 -6.63 -16.55 4.87
CA ASN A 376 -8.07 -16.32 4.81
C ASN A 376 -8.64 -15.79 6.14
N GLN A 377 -8.24 -16.38 7.27
CA GLN A 377 -8.66 -15.93 8.60
C GLN A 377 -8.34 -14.46 8.87
N HIS A 378 -7.23 -13.94 8.34
CA HIS A 378 -6.82 -12.55 8.54
C HIS A 378 -7.26 -11.58 7.46
N THR A 379 -7.79 -12.07 6.33
CA THR A 379 -8.06 -11.21 5.16
C THR A 379 -9.44 -11.39 4.54
N HIS A 380 -10.29 -12.25 5.09
CA HIS A 380 -11.71 -12.27 4.72
C HIS A 380 -12.39 -10.94 5.11
N PHE A 381 -13.54 -10.67 4.49
CA PHE A 381 -14.19 -9.37 4.65
C PHE A 381 -14.49 -9.01 6.10
N ALA A 382 -15.06 -9.92 6.90
CA ALA A 382 -15.39 -9.66 8.30
C ALA A 382 -14.13 -9.29 9.13
N ALA A 383 -13.00 -10.00 8.98
CA ALA A 383 -11.75 -9.62 9.62
C ALA A 383 -11.27 -8.21 9.24
N LEU A 384 -11.39 -7.84 7.97
CA LEU A 384 -10.93 -6.52 7.49
C LEU A 384 -11.93 -5.39 7.78
N SER A 385 -13.20 -5.70 8.01
CA SER A 385 -14.31 -4.74 8.14
C SER A 385 -14.68 -4.38 9.57
N GLY A 386 -13.96 -4.94 10.56
CA GLY A 386 -14.30 -4.82 11.98
C GLY A 386 -15.40 -5.77 12.44
N GLY A 387 -15.56 -6.92 11.78
CA GLY A 387 -16.54 -7.95 12.12
C GLY A 387 -17.88 -7.87 11.38
N ARG A 388 -17.98 -7.02 10.35
CA ARG A 388 -19.23 -6.82 9.59
C ARG A 388 -19.46 -7.91 8.55
N ASP A 389 -20.73 -8.24 8.32
CA ASP A 389 -21.13 -9.18 7.29
C ASP A 389 -21.07 -8.53 5.90
N ALA A 390 -20.84 -9.35 4.88
CA ALA A 390 -20.81 -8.87 3.50
C ALA A 390 -22.18 -8.31 3.09
N GLY A 391 -22.20 -7.06 2.66
CA GLY A 391 -23.42 -6.31 2.35
C GLY A 391 -23.70 -5.18 3.34
N ASP A 392 -23.22 -5.30 4.58
CA ASP A 392 -23.33 -4.25 5.58
C ASP A 392 -22.45 -3.07 5.20
N ASP A 393 -22.95 -1.86 5.44
CA ASP A 393 -22.24 -0.63 5.10
C ASP A 393 -21.94 0.19 6.35
N ASP A 394 -20.71 0.71 6.42
CA ASP A 394 -20.27 1.66 7.42
C ASP A 394 -19.59 2.84 6.69
N PRO A 395 -20.20 4.04 6.71
CA PRO A 395 -19.67 5.21 6.01
C PRO A 395 -18.35 5.72 6.57
N THR A 396 -17.98 5.37 7.79
CA THR A 396 -16.71 5.76 8.41
C THR A 396 -15.57 4.80 8.08
N HIS A 397 -15.90 3.60 7.58
CA HIS A 397 -14.94 2.53 7.38
C HIS A 397 -14.37 2.50 5.95
N PHE A 398 -13.08 2.17 5.81
CA PHE A 398 -12.41 2.13 4.51
C PHE A 398 -12.95 1.02 3.57
N PHE A 399 -13.17 -0.17 4.12
CA PHE A 399 -13.82 -1.30 3.44
C PHE A 399 -15.32 -1.09 3.50
N ARG A 400 -16.00 -1.02 2.34
CA ARG A 400 -17.43 -0.67 2.28
C ARG A 400 -18.35 -1.86 2.57
N LYS A 401 -18.74 -2.64 1.55
CA LYS A 401 -19.67 -3.78 1.68
C LYS A 401 -19.10 -5.15 1.36
N GLY A 402 -17.92 -5.25 0.74
CA GLY A 402 -17.33 -6.55 0.40
C GLY A 402 -18.08 -7.36 -0.67
N ILE A 403 -18.94 -6.72 -1.49
CA ILE A 403 -19.76 -7.39 -2.51
C ILE A 403 -19.43 -6.95 -3.94
N ALA A 404 -19.82 -7.77 -4.91
CA ALA A 404 -19.81 -7.45 -6.33
C ALA A 404 -21.23 -7.12 -6.83
N GLY A 405 -21.33 -6.22 -7.80
CA GLY A 405 -22.59 -5.83 -8.45
C GLY A 405 -23.42 -4.78 -7.71
N ASP A 406 -22.86 -4.10 -6.70
CA ASP A 406 -23.58 -3.12 -5.89
C ASP A 406 -23.95 -1.84 -6.66
N HIS A 407 -23.32 -1.58 -7.81
CA HIS A 407 -23.70 -0.48 -8.71
C HIS A 407 -25.20 -0.48 -9.07
N LYS A 408 -25.84 -1.65 -9.10
CA LYS A 408 -27.27 -1.81 -9.38
C LYS A 408 -28.18 -1.16 -8.34
N ASN A 409 -27.68 -0.97 -7.13
CA ASN A 409 -28.42 -0.32 -6.04
C ASN A 409 -28.31 1.21 -6.08
N TYR A 410 -27.39 1.77 -6.87
CA TYR A 410 -27.12 3.21 -6.92
C TYR A 410 -27.29 3.83 -8.30
N MET A 411 -27.37 3.03 -9.36
CA MET A 411 -27.51 3.51 -10.73
C MET A 411 -28.84 3.06 -11.34
N THR A 412 -29.47 3.95 -12.09
CA THR A 412 -30.62 3.61 -12.94
C THR A 412 -30.17 2.76 -14.13
N LYS A 413 -31.12 2.06 -14.77
CA LYS A 413 -30.84 1.27 -15.98
C LYS A 413 -30.22 2.11 -17.11
N SER A 414 -30.67 3.36 -17.28
CA SER A 414 -30.13 4.27 -18.29
C SER A 414 -28.69 4.69 -17.99
N GLN A 415 -28.37 4.99 -16.73
CA GLN A 415 -26.99 5.29 -16.31
C GLN A 415 -26.07 4.08 -16.47
N ILE A 416 -26.54 2.87 -16.13
CA ILE A 416 -25.76 1.63 -16.34
C ILE A 416 -25.46 1.44 -17.82
N GLU A 417 -26.45 1.59 -18.69
CA GLU A 417 -26.26 1.43 -20.14
C GLU A 417 -25.33 2.52 -20.71
N TYR A 418 -25.50 3.77 -20.28
CA TYR A 418 -24.60 4.88 -20.64
C TYR A 418 -23.15 4.59 -20.24
N ALA A 419 -22.92 4.27 -18.96
CA ALA A 419 -21.59 3.98 -18.43
C ALA A 419 -20.97 2.75 -19.11
N ARG A 420 -21.76 1.71 -19.37
CA ARG A 420 -21.30 0.53 -20.12
C ARG A 420 -20.82 0.89 -21.53
N ARG A 421 -21.58 1.69 -22.28
CA ARG A 421 -21.17 2.15 -23.62
C ARG A 421 -19.87 2.94 -23.55
N ARG A 422 -19.77 3.88 -22.62
CA ARG A 422 -18.54 4.68 -22.40
C ARG A 422 -17.34 3.79 -22.07
N THR A 423 -17.49 2.83 -21.16
CA THR A 423 -16.45 1.86 -20.82
C THR A 423 -15.97 1.08 -22.04
N LEU A 424 -16.90 0.53 -22.83
CA LEU A 424 -16.57 -0.29 -23.99
C LEU A 424 -15.90 0.49 -25.13
N LEU A 425 -16.21 1.79 -25.27
CA LEU A 425 -15.54 2.68 -26.22
C LEU A 425 -14.08 2.94 -25.84
N ARG A 426 -13.76 2.94 -24.53
CA ARG A 426 -12.40 3.22 -24.04
C ARG A 426 -11.54 1.98 -23.86
N CYS A 427 -12.14 0.86 -23.46
CA CYS A 427 -11.40 -0.37 -23.20
C CYS A 427 -12.26 -1.60 -23.51
N GLU A 428 -11.94 -2.26 -24.62
CA GLU A 428 -12.67 -3.43 -25.11
C GLU A 428 -12.53 -4.65 -24.18
N TRP A 429 -11.46 -4.72 -23.38
CA TRP A 429 -11.24 -5.83 -22.45
C TRP A 429 -12.39 -5.98 -21.43
N TYR A 430 -13.02 -4.88 -21.02
CA TYR A 430 -14.21 -4.91 -20.15
C TYR A 430 -15.44 -5.52 -20.81
N ARG A 431 -15.43 -5.81 -22.12
CA ARG A 431 -16.46 -6.64 -22.75
C ARG A 431 -16.57 -7.99 -22.05
N THR A 432 -15.45 -8.58 -21.64
CA THR A 432 -15.45 -9.85 -20.89
C THR A 432 -16.21 -9.74 -19.56
N TYR A 433 -16.04 -8.63 -18.84
CA TYR A 433 -16.77 -8.34 -17.60
C TYR A 433 -18.28 -8.22 -17.81
N PHE A 434 -18.70 -7.54 -18.88
CA PHE A 434 -20.12 -7.39 -19.19
C PHE A 434 -20.76 -8.66 -19.76
N GLU A 435 -20.00 -9.49 -20.46
CA GLU A 435 -20.49 -10.71 -21.12
C GLU A 435 -20.44 -11.95 -20.23
N ALA A 436 -19.61 -11.98 -19.18
CA ALA A 436 -19.49 -13.10 -18.25
C ALA A 436 -20.83 -13.53 -17.62
N LYS A 437 -21.85 -12.66 -17.59
CA LYS A 437 -23.22 -12.99 -17.13
C LYS A 437 -24.16 -13.58 -18.20
N ARG A 438 -23.86 -13.43 -19.51
CA ARG A 438 -24.72 -13.98 -20.58
C ARG A 438 -24.55 -15.49 -20.78
N ARG A 439 -23.43 -16.09 -20.35
CA ARG A 439 -23.17 -17.53 -20.48
C ARG A 439 -23.86 -18.42 -19.43
N LYS A 440 -24.52 -17.86 -18.40
CA LYS A 440 -25.22 -18.63 -17.34
C LYS A 440 -26.74 -18.70 -17.46
N THR A 441 -27.34 -18.20 -18.54
CA THR A 441 -28.77 -18.45 -18.82
C THR A 441 -28.87 -19.57 -19.84
N PRO A 442 -29.35 -20.77 -19.50
CA PRO A 442 -29.71 -21.75 -20.51
C PRO A 442 -30.74 -21.07 -21.41
N ARG A 443 -30.49 -21.04 -22.73
CA ARG A 443 -31.57 -20.78 -23.68
C ARG A 443 -32.66 -21.80 -23.34
N LYS A 444 -33.80 -21.34 -22.81
CA LYS A 444 -35.02 -22.14 -22.86
C LYS A 444 -35.18 -22.51 -24.34
N ALA A 445 -34.93 -23.78 -24.65
CA ALA A 445 -35.30 -24.33 -25.93
C ALA A 445 -36.79 -24.04 -26.09
N ALA A 446 -37.13 -23.37 -27.19
CA ALA A 446 -38.51 -23.26 -27.62
C ALA A 446 -39.00 -24.70 -27.84
N ALA A 447 -39.88 -25.16 -26.96
CA ALA A 447 -40.71 -26.31 -27.25
C ALA A 447 -41.72 -25.85 -28.31
N GLN A 448 -41.45 -26.22 -29.56
CA GLN A 448 -42.50 -26.45 -30.53
C GLN A 448 -43.01 -27.87 -30.27
N GLU A 449 -44.23 -27.95 -29.77
CA GLU A 449 -45.23 -28.98 -30.12
C GLU A 449 -46.61 -28.34 -30.01
#